data_AF-A0A0F3NDZ2-F1
#
_entry.id   AF-A0A0F3NDZ2-F1
#
_cell.length_a   1.000
_cell.length_b   1.000
_cell.length_c   1.000
_cell.angle_alpha   90.00
_cell.angle_beta   90.00
_cell.angle_gamma   90.00
#
_symmetry.space_group_name_H-M   'P 1'
#
loop_
_entity.id
_entity.type
_entity.pdbx_description
1 polymer ?
#
loop_
_entity_poly.entity_id
_entity_poly.type
_entity_poly.pdbx_seq_one_letter_code
_entity_poly.pdbx_strand_id
1 'polypeptide(L)'
;MLGSECLEKRRSYNEILCRKLASASSGLEVSSACVIGNTGPRGKMLVRLTQDHKGKDLTVPNTGDTLFLMKGRIPSEAIRQDSELRALVGRRNMGPFTCSAAFHVYFRVNKYNLERFMRHVHARLVNPQGLLRKKRLICFNLNTYGDFILCRVPGGPYDKVFNARYDLENFSDLDADFIVDKRKPDDSSCCQSCFPKGEKESQGNTDEEQAAKESLVKVLNIDYEMQCAVESQPFLEERRRAQERERSEQRYQLGMEVITELMHLSISSGIELPQQRPYGRSRRCL
;
A
#
# COMPACT_ATOMS: atom_id res chain seq x y z
N MET A 1 -11.55 8.78 -19.23
CA MET A 1 -10.84 9.72 -18.34
C MET A 1 -10.82 9.27 -16.87
N LEU A 2 -11.13 8.01 -16.55
CA LEU A 2 -11.07 7.50 -15.16
C LEU A 2 -9.64 7.14 -14.70
N GLY A 3 -8.74 6.84 -15.65
CA GLY A 3 -7.35 6.48 -15.36
C GLY A 3 -6.53 7.59 -14.69
N SER A 4 -6.73 8.87 -15.07
CA SER A 4 -5.96 9.99 -14.51
C SER A 4 -6.29 10.24 -13.04
N GLU A 5 -7.58 10.23 -12.68
CA GLU A 5 -8.01 10.48 -11.29
C GLU A 5 -7.57 9.36 -10.34
N CYS A 6 -7.59 8.10 -10.80
CA CYS A 6 -7.09 6.97 -10.02
C CYS A 6 -5.57 7.09 -9.78
N LEU A 7 -4.83 7.46 -10.82
CA LEU A 7 -3.39 7.64 -10.76
C LEU A 7 -2.99 8.78 -9.82
N GLU A 8 -3.69 9.91 -9.87
CA GLU A 8 -3.47 11.05 -8.97
C GLU A 8 -3.73 10.69 -7.50
N LYS A 9 -4.80 9.95 -7.22
CA LYS A 9 -5.09 9.45 -5.86
C LYS A 9 -3.99 8.54 -5.33
N ARG A 10 -3.44 7.67 -6.17
CA ARG A 10 -2.33 6.78 -5.80
C ARG A 10 -1.03 7.55 -5.59
N ARG A 11 -0.74 8.53 -6.46
CA ARG A 11 0.40 9.43 -6.32
C ARG A 11 0.32 10.20 -5.00
N SER A 12 -0.81 10.85 -4.74
CA SER A 12 -1.06 11.57 -3.48
C SER A 12 -0.94 10.66 -2.25
N TYR A 13 -1.52 9.46 -2.30
CA TYR A 13 -1.33 8.47 -1.23
C TYR A 13 0.15 8.15 -1.00
N ASN A 14 0.91 7.92 -2.07
CA ASN A 14 2.33 7.61 -1.98
C ASN A 14 3.12 8.78 -1.37
N GLU A 15 2.87 10.01 -1.79
CA GLU A 15 3.52 11.22 -1.25
C GLU A 15 3.26 11.37 0.25
N ILE A 16 2.01 11.19 0.69
CA ILE A 16 1.65 11.26 2.11
C ILE A 16 2.38 10.14 2.87
N LEU A 17 2.37 8.91 2.34
CA LEU A 17 3.03 7.77 2.98
C LEU A 17 4.55 7.95 3.08
N CYS A 18 5.22 8.38 2.01
CA CYS A 18 6.65 8.72 1.99
C CYS A 18 6.97 9.75 3.08
N ARG A 19 6.20 10.84 3.14
CA ARG A 19 6.38 11.90 4.14
C ARG A 19 6.21 11.39 5.57
N LYS A 20 5.18 10.57 5.82
CA LYS A 20 4.92 9.99 7.15
C LYS A 20 5.99 9.00 7.60
N LEU A 21 6.50 8.19 6.69
CA LEU A 21 7.61 7.28 6.98
C LEU A 21 8.92 8.05 7.21
N ALA A 22 9.15 9.11 6.45
CA ALA A 22 10.32 9.98 6.62
C ALA A 22 10.32 10.71 7.98
N SER A 23 9.14 11.09 8.49
CA SER A 23 8.98 11.79 9.78
C SER A 23 8.68 10.87 10.98
N ALA A 24 8.76 9.55 10.82
CA ALA A 24 8.43 8.59 11.87
C ALA A 24 9.41 8.68 13.06
N SER A 25 9.00 9.40 14.11
CA SER A 25 9.81 9.65 15.31
C SER A 25 10.08 8.39 16.14
N SER A 26 9.17 7.41 16.12
CA SER A 26 9.35 6.12 16.80
C SER A 26 10.37 5.18 16.13
N GLY A 27 10.90 5.60 14.98
CA GLY A 27 11.83 4.79 14.18
C GLY A 27 11.15 3.70 13.36
N LEU A 28 11.80 3.30 12.28
CA LEU A 28 11.36 2.21 11.40
C LEU A 28 12.21 0.97 11.66
N GLU A 29 11.59 -0.19 11.81
CA GLU A 29 12.28 -1.46 11.98
C GLU A 29 12.70 -2.01 10.60
N VAL A 30 13.90 -1.67 10.14
CA VAL A 30 14.43 -2.16 8.86
C VAL A 30 14.92 -3.60 9.03
N SER A 31 14.46 -4.48 8.14
CA SER A 31 14.82 -5.90 8.13
C SER A 31 15.71 -6.28 6.94
N SER A 32 15.64 -5.52 5.85
CA SER A 32 16.50 -5.72 4.68
C SER A 32 16.62 -4.43 3.87
N ALA A 33 17.74 -4.28 3.19
CA ALA A 33 17.96 -3.27 2.15
C ALA A 33 18.68 -3.96 0.99
N CYS A 34 18.16 -3.84 -0.22
CA CYS A 34 18.72 -4.44 -1.43
C CYS A 34 18.95 -3.34 -2.47
N VAL A 35 20.13 -3.28 -3.07
CA VAL A 35 20.37 -2.38 -4.22
C VAL A 35 19.55 -2.90 -5.39
N ILE A 36 18.69 -2.05 -5.92
CA ILE A 36 17.87 -2.36 -7.10
C ILE A 36 18.14 -1.43 -8.27
N GLY A 37 18.84 -0.31 -8.06
CA GLY A 37 19.21 0.55 -9.16
C GLY A 37 20.34 1.50 -8.83
N ASN A 38 20.95 2.05 -9.87
CA ASN A 38 22.06 2.98 -9.75
C ASN A 38 22.10 3.94 -10.94
N THR A 39 22.49 5.18 -10.69
CA THR A 39 22.69 6.20 -11.72
C THR A 39 24.04 6.03 -12.40
N GLY A 40 24.00 5.65 -13.67
CA GLY A 40 25.21 5.47 -14.47
C GLY A 40 25.88 6.81 -14.85
N PRO A 41 27.02 6.76 -15.56
CA PRO A 41 27.75 7.95 -16.02
C PRO A 41 26.92 8.87 -16.93
N ARG A 42 25.86 8.35 -17.56
CA ARG A 42 24.95 9.11 -18.44
C ARG A 42 23.88 9.91 -17.68
N GLY A 43 23.89 9.88 -16.34
CA GLY A 43 22.87 10.56 -15.52
C GLY A 43 21.54 9.82 -15.40
N LYS A 44 21.32 8.78 -16.22
CA LYS A 44 20.12 7.94 -16.19
C LYS A 44 20.25 6.78 -15.19
N MET A 45 19.19 6.51 -14.44
CA MET A 45 19.14 5.44 -13.45
C MET A 45 18.76 4.10 -14.08
N LEU A 46 19.56 3.07 -13.89
CA LEU A 46 19.19 1.71 -14.31
C LEU A 46 18.55 0.98 -13.14
N VAL A 47 17.26 0.63 -13.24
CA VAL A 47 16.50 -0.06 -12.20
C VAL A 47 16.23 -1.51 -12.60
N ARG A 48 16.71 -2.45 -11.81
CA ARG A 48 16.46 -3.88 -11.94
C ARG A 48 15.34 -4.31 -11.01
N LEU A 49 14.21 -4.70 -11.60
CA LEU A 49 13.06 -5.23 -10.87
C LEU A 49 13.07 -6.76 -10.94
N THR A 50 13.24 -7.38 -9.78
CA THR A 50 13.29 -8.83 -9.64
C THR A 50 12.18 -9.28 -8.70
N GLN A 51 11.61 -10.47 -8.93
CA GLN A 51 10.60 -11.01 -8.00
C GLN A 51 11.25 -11.63 -6.75
N ASP A 52 12.48 -12.12 -6.89
CA ASP A 52 13.28 -12.59 -5.76
C ASP A 52 14.49 -11.69 -5.57
N HIS A 53 14.62 -11.16 -4.34
CA HIS A 53 15.76 -10.36 -3.89
C HIS A 53 16.61 -11.14 -2.87
N LYS A 54 16.32 -12.42 -2.64
CA LYS A 54 17.10 -13.25 -1.72
C LYS A 54 18.50 -13.51 -2.28
N GLY A 55 19.51 -13.27 -1.46
CA GLY A 55 20.88 -13.73 -1.72
C GLY A 55 21.66 -13.00 -2.81
N LYS A 56 21.14 -11.90 -3.36
CA LYS A 56 21.94 -11.01 -4.22
C LYS A 56 22.71 -10.04 -3.32
N ASP A 57 24.00 -10.30 -3.17
CA ASP A 57 24.91 -9.42 -2.43
C ASP A 57 24.90 -8.00 -2.99
N LEU A 58 25.05 -7.06 -2.07
CA LEU A 58 25.04 -5.61 -2.29
C LEU A 58 26.33 -5.18 -2.99
N THR A 59 26.50 -5.51 -4.27
CA THR A 59 27.50 -4.81 -5.09
C THR A 59 26.95 -3.43 -5.40
N VAL A 60 27.23 -2.50 -4.48
CA VAL A 60 26.95 -1.08 -4.66
C VAL A 60 27.91 -0.55 -5.73
N PRO A 61 27.42 0.01 -6.85
CA PRO A 61 28.31 0.60 -7.83
C PRO A 61 28.97 1.85 -7.24
N ASN A 62 30.24 2.10 -7.56
CA ASN A 62 31.00 3.25 -7.04
C ASN A 62 30.61 4.60 -7.66
N THR A 63 29.54 4.69 -8.44
CA THR A 63 29.17 5.90 -9.19
C THR A 63 27.69 6.22 -9.01
N GLY A 64 27.37 7.51 -8.84
CA GLY A 64 26.00 8.02 -8.88
C GLY A 64 25.10 7.65 -7.70
N ASP A 65 23.87 8.12 -7.77
CA ASP A 65 22.84 7.84 -6.77
C ASP A 65 22.42 6.37 -6.85
N THR A 66 22.04 5.80 -5.70
CA THR A 66 21.70 4.39 -5.60
C THR A 66 20.29 4.22 -5.06
N LEU A 67 19.49 3.42 -5.75
CA LEU A 67 18.13 3.08 -5.36
C LEU A 67 18.13 1.75 -4.60
N PHE A 68 17.61 1.79 -3.38
CA PHE A 68 17.45 0.63 -2.52
C PHE A 68 15.98 0.23 -2.42
N LEU A 69 15.71 -1.07 -2.50
CA LEU A 69 14.47 -1.63 -1.97
C LEU A 69 14.70 -1.98 -0.50
N MET A 70 14.16 -1.17 0.38
CA MET A 70 14.15 -1.40 1.82
C MET A 70 12.86 -2.10 2.22
N LYS A 71 12.97 -3.11 3.08
CA LYS A 71 11.80 -3.75 3.71
C LYS A 71 11.94 -3.65 5.21
N GLY A 72 10.81 -3.48 5.87
CA GLY A 72 10.79 -3.33 7.31
C GLY A 72 9.40 -3.40 7.90
N ARG A 73 9.29 -2.92 9.13
CA ARG A 73 8.02 -2.81 9.86
C ARG A 73 7.93 -1.43 10.50
N ILE A 74 6.75 -0.84 10.46
CA ILE A 74 6.44 0.36 11.23
C ILE A 74 5.84 -0.08 12.58
N PRO A 75 6.42 0.34 13.72
CA PRO A 75 5.94 -0.03 15.05
C PRO A 75 4.48 0.35 15.28
N SER A 76 3.71 -0.46 16.03
CA SER A 76 2.32 -0.15 16.35
C SER A 76 2.15 1.19 17.06
N GLU A 77 3.15 1.61 17.85
CA GLU A 77 3.09 2.89 18.56
C GLU A 77 2.99 4.07 17.59
N ALA A 78 3.83 4.09 16.55
CA ALA A 78 3.77 5.12 15.50
C ALA A 78 2.40 5.14 14.80
N ILE A 79 1.82 3.97 14.53
CA ILE A 79 0.50 3.86 13.85
C ILE A 79 -0.65 4.29 14.79
N ARG A 80 -0.50 4.07 16.10
CA ARG A 80 -1.50 4.48 17.09
C ARG A 80 -1.48 5.98 17.33
N GLN A 81 -0.31 6.59 17.36
CA GLN A 81 -0.17 8.04 17.59
C GLN A 81 -0.57 8.88 16.38
N ASP A 82 -0.44 8.36 15.15
CA ASP A 82 -0.74 9.09 13.93
C ASP A 82 -1.96 8.51 13.18
N SER A 83 -3.09 9.20 13.25
CA SER A 83 -4.36 8.79 12.61
C SER A 83 -4.30 8.77 11.09
N GLU A 84 -3.47 9.62 10.48
CA GLU A 84 -3.28 9.65 9.02
C GLU A 84 -2.43 8.46 8.58
N LEU A 85 -1.32 8.16 9.29
CA LEU A 85 -0.54 6.94 9.05
C LEU A 85 -1.39 5.68 9.24
N ARG A 86 -2.27 5.67 10.24
CA ARG A 86 -3.24 4.59 10.46
C ARG A 86 -4.16 4.37 9.26
N ALA A 87 -4.68 5.46 8.68
CA ALA A 87 -5.50 5.39 7.48
C ALA A 87 -4.71 4.85 6.27
N LEU A 88 -3.45 5.28 6.11
CA LEU A 88 -2.57 4.84 5.03
C LEU A 88 -2.23 3.34 5.13
N VAL A 89 -1.98 2.85 6.34
CA VAL A 89 -1.64 1.44 6.60
C VAL A 89 -2.82 0.49 6.32
N GLY A 90 -4.05 0.98 6.48
CA GLY A 90 -5.28 0.26 6.18
C GLY A 90 -5.74 -0.68 7.30
N ARG A 91 -7.05 -0.94 7.35
CA ARG A 91 -7.70 -1.70 8.44
C ARG A 91 -7.18 -3.13 8.61
N ARG A 92 -6.76 -3.79 7.51
CA ARG A 92 -6.24 -5.17 7.54
C ARG A 92 -4.98 -5.30 8.39
N ASN A 93 -4.23 -4.21 8.53
CA ASN A 93 -3.01 -4.13 9.33
C ASN A 93 -3.28 -3.60 10.75
N MET A 94 -4.55 -3.50 11.19
CA MET A 94 -4.96 -2.90 12.46
C MET A 94 -5.81 -3.84 13.31
N GLY A 95 -5.45 -5.12 13.36
CA GLY A 95 -6.09 -6.09 14.25
C GLY A 95 -5.79 -5.81 15.73
N PRO A 96 -6.59 -6.38 16.66
CA PRO A 96 -6.39 -6.20 18.11
C PRO A 96 -5.00 -6.66 18.60
N PHE A 97 -4.36 -7.56 17.84
CA PHE A 97 -3.03 -8.11 18.13
C PHE A 97 -1.94 -7.61 17.17
N THR A 98 -2.21 -6.61 16.33
CA THR A 98 -1.20 -6.15 15.36
C THR A 98 -0.16 -5.26 16.05
N CYS A 99 1.03 -5.82 16.28
CA CYS A 99 2.15 -5.11 16.90
C CYS A 99 2.95 -4.22 15.93
N SER A 100 2.75 -4.36 14.62
CA SER A 100 3.44 -3.58 13.58
C SER A 100 2.88 -3.89 12.19
N ALA A 101 3.00 -2.93 11.27
CA ALA A 101 2.67 -3.12 9.86
C ALA A 101 3.94 -3.27 9.02
N ALA A 102 3.94 -4.17 8.03
CA ALA A 102 5.06 -4.30 7.11
C ALA A 102 5.10 -3.11 6.15
N PHE A 103 6.29 -2.74 5.69
CA PHE A 103 6.45 -1.75 4.61
C PHE A 103 7.55 -2.19 3.64
N HIS A 104 7.40 -1.78 2.39
CA HIS A 104 8.45 -1.78 1.37
C HIS A 104 8.63 -0.35 0.87
N VAL A 105 9.88 0.12 0.82
CA VAL A 105 10.24 1.48 0.40
C VAL A 105 11.31 1.38 -0.69
N TYR A 106 11.12 2.14 -1.76
CA TYR A 106 12.12 2.43 -2.76
C TYR A 106 12.80 3.73 -2.33
N PHE A 107 14.04 3.61 -1.84
CA PHE A 107 14.77 4.66 -1.16
C PHE A 107 15.99 5.07 -1.98
N ARG A 108 16.05 6.32 -2.43
CA ARG A 108 17.16 6.83 -3.23
C ARG A 108 18.19 7.49 -2.33
N VAL A 109 19.39 6.94 -2.29
CA VAL A 109 20.52 7.49 -1.54
C VAL A 109 21.43 8.24 -2.48
N ASN A 110 21.74 9.49 -2.14
CA ASN A 110 22.70 10.29 -2.90
C ASN A 110 24.11 9.69 -2.77
N LYS A 111 24.89 9.72 -3.86
CA LYS A 111 26.29 9.25 -3.88
C LYS A 111 27.14 9.75 -2.70
N TYR A 112 26.94 10.98 -2.23
CA TYR A 112 27.69 11.58 -1.12
C TYR A 112 27.34 10.98 0.25
N ASN A 113 26.13 10.46 0.41
CA ASN A 113 25.64 9.85 1.65
C ASN A 113 25.71 8.33 1.65
N LEU A 114 26.07 7.72 0.51
CA LEU A 114 26.03 6.28 0.30
C LEU A 114 26.90 5.50 1.28
N GLU A 115 28.14 5.94 1.48
CA GLU A 115 29.06 5.28 2.42
C GLU A 115 28.54 5.37 3.87
N ARG A 116 28.03 6.54 4.27
CA ARG A 116 27.46 6.76 5.60
C ARG A 116 26.21 5.90 5.81
N PHE A 117 25.34 5.83 4.81
CA PHE A 117 24.16 4.98 4.81
C PHE A 117 24.52 3.51 4.94
N MET A 118 25.45 3.03 4.10
CA MET A 118 25.92 1.64 4.14
C MET A 118 26.55 1.32 5.50
N ARG A 119 27.41 2.18 6.05
CA ARG A 119 28.00 1.95 7.38
C ARG A 119 26.94 1.85 8.48
N HIS A 120 25.86 2.60 8.40
CA HIS A 120 24.79 2.55 9.39
C HIS A 120 23.86 1.33 9.20
N VAL A 121 23.43 1.07 7.96
CA VAL A 121 22.42 0.05 7.66
C VAL A 121 23.08 -1.33 7.46
N HIS A 122 24.13 -1.43 6.64
CA HIS A 122 24.81 -2.69 6.36
C HIS A 122 25.48 -3.29 7.59
N ALA A 123 26.26 -2.51 8.35
CA ALA A 123 26.99 -3.03 9.50
C ALA A 123 26.06 -3.59 10.59
N ARG A 124 24.82 -3.10 10.65
CA ARG A 124 23.81 -3.57 11.60
C ARG A 124 22.93 -4.70 11.06
N LEU A 125 22.80 -4.84 9.74
CA LEU A 125 22.12 -5.97 9.10
C LEU A 125 23.02 -7.21 8.95
N VAL A 126 24.33 -7.03 8.74
CA VAL A 126 25.30 -8.11 8.43
C VAL A 126 26.05 -8.65 9.64
N ASN A 127 25.96 -8.03 10.82
CA ASN A 127 26.51 -8.58 12.07
C ASN A 127 25.46 -9.28 12.94
N PRO A 128 25.04 -10.53 12.63
CA PRO A 128 24.23 -11.34 13.53
C PRO A 128 25.10 -12.10 14.54
N GLN A 129 26.23 -11.54 15.01
CA GLN A 129 27.22 -12.21 15.87
C GLN A 129 26.74 -12.52 17.31
N GLY A 130 25.45 -12.80 17.50
CA GLY A 130 24.93 -13.43 18.70
C GLY A 130 23.78 -14.35 18.35
N LEU A 131 23.87 -15.61 18.77
CA LEU A 131 22.86 -16.68 18.66
C LEU A 131 21.46 -16.32 19.23
N LEU A 132 21.28 -15.11 19.77
CA LEU A 132 20.06 -14.67 20.43
C LEU A 132 19.45 -13.46 19.68
N ARG A 133 18.39 -13.78 18.92
CA ARG A 133 17.43 -12.90 18.25
C ARG A 133 18.02 -12.04 17.14
N LYS A 134 17.47 -12.18 15.92
CA LYS A 134 17.56 -11.19 14.83
C LYS A 134 17.20 -9.81 15.39
N LYS A 135 18.20 -9.02 15.81
CA LYS A 135 17.99 -7.64 16.26
C LYS A 135 17.46 -6.88 15.05
N ARG A 136 16.20 -6.46 15.13
CA ARG A 136 15.61 -5.57 14.14
C ARG A 136 16.36 -4.24 14.21
N LEU A 137 16.79 -3.72 13.07
CA LEU A 137 17.47 -2.44 13.02
C LEU A 137 16.43 -1.34 13.13
N ILE A 138 16.43 -0.60 14.24
CA ILE A 138 15.60 0.60 14.37
C ILE A 138 16.36 1.77 13.74
N CYS A 139 15.83 2.27 12.62
CA CYS A 139 16.36 3.43 11.91
C CYS A 139 15.52 4.67 12.22
N PHE A 140 16.20 5.76 12.57
CA PHE A 140 15.62 7.09 12.72
C PHE A 140 16.18 8.01 11.63
N ASN A 141 15.38 9.00 11.21
CA ASN A 141 15.81 10.07 10.30
C ASN A 141 16.46 9.54 9.02
N LEU A 142 15.83 8.56 8.36
CA LEU A 142 16.34 8.02 7.11
C LEU A 142 16.47 9.10 6.03
N ASN A 143 15.62 10.14 6.08
CA ASN A 143 15.71 11.33 5.22
C ASN A 143 17.06 12.06 5.24
N THR A 144 17.89 11.86 6.26
CA THR A 144 19.26 12.42 6.30
C THR A 144 20.22 11.76 5.31
N TYR A 145 19.89 10.55 4.83
CA TYR A 145 20.70 9.82 3.86
C TYR A 145 20.19 9.98 2.43
N GLY A 146 18.88 10.15 2.25
CA GLY A 146 18.24 10.10 0.93
C GLY A 146 16.73 10.27 0.98
N ASP A 147 16.09 9.99 -0.16
CA ASP A 147 14.68 10.30 -0.40
C ASP A 147 13.82 9.03 -0.48
N PHE A 148 12.62 9.12 0.08
CA PHE A 148 11.57 8.12 -0.10
C PHE A 148 10.88 8.37 -1.43
N ILE A 149 11.09 7.47 -2.38
CA ILE A 149 10.57 7.62 -3.75
C ILE A 149 9.19 6.97 -3.88
N LEU A 150 9.09 5.72 -3.47
CA LEU A 150 7.87 4.92 -3.56
C LEU A 150 7.72 4.09 -2.30
N CYS A 151 6.53 4.08 -1.72
CA CYS A 151 6.22 3.34 -0.51
C CYS A 151 5.01 2.43 -0.75
N ARG A 152 5.11 1.22 -0.19
CA ARG A 152 4.05 0.22 -0.21
C ARG A 152 3.88 -0.35 1.18
N VAL A 153 2.62 -0.43 1.63
CA VAL A 153 2.24 -1.21 2.80
C VAL A 153 1.52 -2.47 2.32
N PRO A 154 2.14 -3.67 2.43
CA PRO A 154 1.44 -4.92 2.18
C PRO A 154 0.14 -5.02 2.97
N GLY A 155 -0.95 -5.40 2.32
CA GLY A 155 -2.30 -5.40 2.90
C GLY A 155 -2.98 -4.02 3.02
N GLY A 156 -2.31 -2.94 2.61
CA GLY A 156 -2.85 -1.58 2.59
C GLY A 156 -3.85 -1.32 1.44
N PRO A 157 -4.42 -0.11 1.34
CA PRO A 157 -5.51 0.21 0.41
C PRO A 157 -5.19 -0.05 -1.07
N TYR A 158 -3.95 0.21 -1.48
CA TYR A 158 -3.50 0.06 -2.88
C TYR A 158 -2.62 -1.17 -3.12
N ASP A 159 -2.52 -2.09 -2.16
CA ASP A 159 -1.59 -3.22 -2.24
C ASP A 159 -1.90 -4.19 -3.39
N LYS A 160 -3.18 -4.41 -3.69
CA LYS A 160 -3.64 -5.33 -4.75
C LYS A 160 -3.29 -4.85 -6.16
N VAL A 161 -3.33 -3.54 -6.35
CA VAL A 161 -3.09 -2.87 -7.63
C VAL A 161 -1.65 -2.34 -7.73
N PHE A 162 -0.80 -2.64 -6.75
CA PHE A 162 0.58 -2.17 -6.75
C PHE A 162 1.40 -2.85 -7.85
N ASN A 163 2.04 -2.04 -8.70
CA ASN A 163 2.97 -2.51 -9.71
C ASN A 163 4.24 -1.67 -9.65
N ALA A 164 5.32 -2.26 -9.14
CA ALA A 164 6.58 -1.54 -8.90
C ALA A 164 7.12 -0.82 -10.15
N ARG A 165 7.03 -1.45 -11.33
CA ARG A 165 7.52 -0.84 -12.57
C ARG A 165 6.69 0.38 -12.92
N TYR A 166 5.38 0.17 -13.03
CA TYR A 166 4.44 1.21 -13.41
C TYR A 166 4.45 2.37 -12.39
N ASP A 167 4.44 2.06 -11.11
CA ASP A 167 4.38 3.07 -10.05
C ASP A 167 5.69 3.85 -9.93
N LEU A 168 6.85 3.21 -10.12
CA LEU A 168 8.11 3.96 -10.21
C LEU A 168 8.11 4.88 -11.44
N GLU A 169 7.77 4.37 -12.61
CA GLU A 169 7.74 5.16 -13.85
C GLU A 169 6.81 6.38 -13.75
N ASN A 170 5.69 6.25 -13.02
CA ASN A 170 4.68 7.31 -12.95
C ASN A 170 4.76 8.20 -11.69
N PHE A 171 5.41 7.76 -10.59
CA PHE A 171 5.40 8.51 -9.31
C PHE A 171 6.76 9.03 -8.87
N SER A 172 7.86 8.55 -9.47
CA SER A 172 9.19 8.75 -8.90
C SER A 172 9.95 9.97 -9.42
N ASP A 173 9.46 10.61 -10.50
CA ASP A 173 10.20 11.59 -11.30
C ASP A 173 11.64 11.14 -11.65
N LEU A 174 11.92 9.83 -11.61
CA LEU A 174 13.22 9.29 -11.94
C LEU A 174 13.35 9.18 -13.45
N ASP A 175 14.40 9.79 -14.00
CA ASP A 175 14.89 9.43 -15.32
C ASP A 175 15.55 8.05 -15.25
N ALA A 176 14.77 7.00 -15.51
CA ALA A 176 15.17 5.63 -15.28
C ALA A 176 14.86 4.69 -16.46
N ASP A 177 15.77 3.75 -16.69
CA ASP A 177 15.56 2.58 -17.55
C ASP A 177 15.27 1.35 -16.68
N PHE A 178 14.19 0.63 -16.98
CA PHE A 178 13.76 -0.54 -16.21
C PHE A 178 14.14 -1.84 -16.90
N ILE A 179 14.88 -2.68 -16.20
CA ILE A 179 15.15 -4.07 -16.59
C ILE A 179 14.32 -4.97 -15.68
N VAL A 180 13.41 -5.74 -16.28
CA VAL A 180 12.63 -6.76 -15.57
C VAL A 180 13.30 -8.11 -15.80
N ASP A 181 13.82 -8.71 -14.74
CA ASP A 181 14.38 -10.06 -14.82
C ASP A 181 13.23 -11.03 -15.15
N LYS A 182 13.21 -11.53 -16.39
CA LYS A 182 12.30 -12.63 -16.75
C LYS A 182 12.70 -13.82 -15.86
N ARG A 183 11.75 -14.35 -15.08
CA ARG A 183 11.97 -15.65 -14.42
C ARG A 183 12.41 -16.62 -15.51
N LYS A 184 13.55 -17.26 -15.33
CA LYS A 184 13.81 -18.48 -16.08
C LYS A 184 12.61 -19.39 -15.78
N PRO A 185 11.88 -19.88 -16.79
CA PRO A 185 10.89 -20.91 -16.53
C PRO A 185 11.67 -22.05 -15.91
N ASP A 186 11.48 -22.27 -14.61
CA ASP A 186 12.09 -23.41 -13.95
C ASP A 186 11.54 -24.64 -14.67
N ASP A 187 12.43 -25.44 -15.28
CA ASP A 187 12.12 -26.70 -15.97
C ASP A 187 11.57 -27.79 -15.02
N SER A 188 11.08 -27.42 -13.84
CA SER A 188 10.63 -28.31 -12.78
C SER A 188 9.35 -27.82 -12.09
N SER A 189 8.27 -27.62 -12.85
CA SER A 189 6.93 -27.74 -12.23
C SER A 189 5.86 -28.21 -13.22
N CYS A 190 5.18 -29.28 -12.81
CA CYS A 190 4.24 -30.14 -13.53
C CYS A 190 2.87 -29.49 -13.84
N CYS A 191 2.79 -28.16 -14.02
CA CYS A 191 1.50 -27.44 -14.07
C CYS A 191 1.46 -26.31 -15.11
N GLN A 192 2.00 -26.52 -16.32
CA GLN A 192 1.94 -25.54 -17.42
C GLN A 192 0.64 -25.61 -18.26
N SER A 193 -0.46 -26.17 -17.75
CA SER A 193 -1.72 -26.27 -18.50
C SER A 193 -2.66 -25.05 -18.37
N CYS A 194 -2.29 -24.00 -17.63
CA CYS A 194 -3.21 -22.88 -17.35
C CYS A 194 -2.82 -21.53 -17.98
N PHE A 195 -1.85 -21.48 -18.90
CA PHE A 195 -1.59 -20.28 -19.71
C PHE A 195 -1.76 -20.63 -21.20
N PRO A 196 -2.61 -19.92 -21.96
CA PRO A 196 -2.70 -20.13 -23.40
C PRO A 196 -1.34 -19.81 -24.02
N LYS A 197 -0.76 -20.82 -24.69
CA LYS A 197 0.47 -20.68 -25.46
C LYS A 197 0.22 -19.68 -26.59
N GLY A 198 0.77 -18.48 -26.46
CA GLY A 198 0.91 -17.56 -27.57
C GLY A 198 1.83 -18.19 -28.63
N GLU A 199 1.36 -18.20 -29.87
CA GLU A 199 2.04 -18.77 -31.01
C GLU A 199 3.42 -18.12 -31.21
N LYS A 200 4.41 -18.94 -31.57
CA LYS A 200 5.77 -18.50 -31.85
C LYS A 200 5.76 -17.63 -33.12
N GLU A 201 5.92 -16.32 -32.96
CA GLU A 201 6.17 -15.43 -34.08
C GLU A 201 7.63 -15.52 -34.54
N SER A 202 7.75 -15.81 -35.84
CA SER A 202 8.95 -15.74 -36.66
C SER A 202 9.45 -14.31 -36.78
N GLN A 203 10.78 -14.14 -36.72
CA GLN A 203 11.48 -12.88 -36.97
C GLN A 203 11.09 -12.25 -38.30
N GLY A 204 10.44 -11.09 -38.26
CA GLY A 204 10.16 -10.28 -39.44
C GLY A 204 9.53 -8.93 -39.12
N ASN A 205 10.25 -7.86 -39.48
CA ASN A 205 9.84 -6.45 -39.62
C ASN A 205 9.54 -5.62 -38.37
N THR A 206 10.37 -4.59 -38.19
CA THR A 206 10.52 -3.72 -37.00
C THR A 206 9.41 -2.69 -36.78
N ASP A 207 8.53 -2.46 -37.75
CA ASP A 207 7.51 -1.38 -37.64
C ASP A 207 6.12 -1.92 -37.24
N GLU A 208 5.77 -3.16 -37.61
CA GLU A 208 4.54 -3.82 -37.16
C GLU A 208 4.64 -4.33 -35.72
N GLU A 209 5.83 -4.78 -35.29
CA GLU A 209 6.07 -5.23 -33.92
C GLU A 209 5.89 -4.10 -32.90
N GLN A 210 6.16 -2.85 -33.30
CA GLN A 210 6.01 -1.68 -32.43
C GLN A 210 4.54 -1.27 -32.29
N ALA A 211 3.75 -1.34 -33.37
CA ALA A 211 2.30 -1.15 -33.33
C ALA A 211 1.58 -2.26 -32.53
N ALA A 212 2.02 -3.52 -32.67
CA ALA A 212 1.51 -4.64 -31.89
C ALA A 212 1.83 -4.51 -30.39
N LYS A 213 3.04 -4.04 -30.04
CA LYS A 213 3.41 -3.76 -28.64
C LYS A 213 2.59 -2.61 -28.05
N GLU A 214 2.38 -1.53 -28.79
CA GLU A 214 1.50 -0.43 -28.33
C GLU A 214 0.04 -0.87 -28.16
N SER A 215 -0.47 -1.72 -29.07
CA SER A 215 -1.80 -2.32 -28.95
C SER A 215 -1.90 -3.22 -27.71
N LEU A 216 -0.90 -4.07 -27.46
CA LEU A 216 -0.87 -4.95 -26.28
C LEU A 216 -0.78 -4.16 -24.97
N VAL A 217 0.00 -3.09 -24.92
CA VAL A 217 0.07 -2.19 -23.75
C VAL A 217 -1.28 -1.50 -23.51
N LYS A 218 -1.99 -1.10 -24.57
CA LYS A 218 -3.35 -0.55 -24.43
C LYS A 218 -4.35 -1.58 -23.89
N VAL A 219 -4.31 -2.82 -24.36
CA VAL A 219 -5.17 -3.90 -23.85
C VAL A 219 -4.89 -4.21 -22.38
N LEU A 220 -3.61 -4.32 -22.01
CA LEU A 220 -3.21 -4.55 -20.62
C LEU A 220 -3.59 -3.39 -19.68
N ASN A 221 -3.56 -2.15 -20.16
CA ASN A 221 -4.04 -1.00 -19.40
C ASN A 221 -5.57 -1.04 -19.21
N ILE A 222 -6.34 -1.45 -20.23
CA ILE A 222 -7.80 -1.57 -20.13
C ILE A 222 -8.19 -2.67 -19.14
N ASP A 223 -7.54 -3.84 -19.19
CA ASP A 223 -7.79 -4.92 -18.24
C ASP A 223 -7.44 -4.51 -16.81
N TYR A 224 -6.35 -3.76 -16.63
CA TYR A 224 -5.96 -3.22 -15.33
C TYR A 224 -6.94 -2.15 -14.82
N GLU A 225 -7.41 -1.23 -15.67
CA GLU A 225 -8.42 -0.24 -15.30
C GLU A 225 -9.75 -0.91 -14.94
N MET A 226 -10.16 -1.93 -15.70
CA MET A 226 -11.37 -2.68 -15.43
C MET A 226 -11.26 -3.46 -14.11
N GLN A 227 -10.09 -4.05 -13.84
CA GLN A 227 -9.83 -4.73 -12.57
C GLN A 227 -9.81 -3.76 -11.39
N CYS A 228 -9.25 -2.56 -11.55
CA CYS A 228 -9.32 -1.50 -10.54
C CYS A 228 -10.77 -1.04 -10.28
N ALA A 229 -11.58 -0.88 -11.33
CA ALA A 229 -12.99 -0.52 -11.21
C ALA A 229 -13.80 -1.59 -10.48
N VAL A 230 -13.60 -2.87 -10.83
CA VAL A 230 -14.25 -4.02 -10.20
C VAL A 230 -13.82 -4.16 -8.73
N GLU A 231 -12.54 -4.00 -8.42
CA GLU A 231 -12.05 -4.10 -7.04
C GLU A 231 -12.49 -2.92 -6.14
N SER A 232 -12.81 -1.76 -6.75
CA SER A 232 -13.32 -0.59 -6.03
C SER A 232 -14.81 -0.68 -5.66
N GLN A 233 -15.60 -1.52 -6.33
CA GLN A 233 -17.04 -1.70 -6.06
C GLN A 233 -17.38 -2.03 -4.60
N PRO A 234 -16.75 -3.03 -3.94
CA PRO A 234 -17.09 -3.36 -2.57
C PRO A 234 -16.80 -2.21 -1.59
N PHE A 235 -15.77 -1.39 -1.87
CA PHE A 235 -15.47 -0.20 -1.06
C PHE A 235 -16.53 0.90 -1.24
N LEU A 236 -16.97 1.15 -2.47
CA LEU A 236 -18.06 2.08 -2.76
C LEU A 236 -19.37 1.61 -2.12
N GLU A 237 -19.62 0.31 -2.13
CA GLU A 237 -20.82 -0.27 -1.52
C GLU A 237 -20.78 -0.20 0.02
N GLU A 238 -19.63 -0.45 0.65
CA GLU A 238 -19.46 -0.26 2.10
C GLU A 238 -19.67 1.20 2.50
N ARG A 239 -19.16 2.15 1.71
CA ARG A 239 -19.37 3.60 1.93
C ARG A 239 -20.84 3.99 1.81
N ARG A 240 -21.56 3.45 0.82
CA ARG A 240 -23.01 3.64 0.66
C ARG A 240 -23.77 3.11 1.88
N ARG A 241 -23.44 1.91 2.37
CA ARG A 241 -24.06 1.33 3.58
C ARG A 241 -23.75 2.14 4.84
N ALA A 242 -22.56 2.74 4.94
CA ALA A 242 -22.21 3.64 6.04
C ALA A 242 -23.07 4.91 6.03
N GLN A 243 -23.24 5.56 4.87
CA GLN A 243 -24.12 6.73 4.73
C GLN A 243 -25.59 6.41 5.04
N GLU A 244 -26.05 5.22 4.67
CA GLU A 244 -27.43 4.79 4.96
C GLU A 244 -27.67 4.57 6.46
N ARG A 245 -26.67 4.04 7.19
CA ARG A 245 -26.70 3.94 8.65
C ARG A 245 -26.75 5.31 9.30
N GLU A 246 -25.90 6.25 8.87
CA GLU A 246 -25.88 7.61 9.39
C GLU A 246 -27.21 8.34 9.16
N ARG A 247 -27.81 8.21 7.96
CA ARG A 247 -29.15 8.76 7.68
C ARG A 247 -30.24 8.11 8.53
N SER A 248 -30.12 6.80 8.80
CA SER A 248 -31.08 6.09 9.64
C SER A 248 -30.99 6.57 11.09
N GLU A 249 -29.78 6.72 11.63
CA GLU A 249 -29.54 7.28 12.95
C GLU A 249 -30.09 8.71 13.08
N GLN A 250 -29.87 9.57 12.08
CA GLN A 250 -30.45 10.92 12.05
C GLN A 250 -31.98 10.92 12.09
N ARG A 251 -32.64 9.99 11.36
CA ARG A 251 -34.10 9.84 11.41
C ARG A 251 -34.60 9.38 12.78
N TYR A 252 -33.89 8.45 13.42
CA TYR A 252 -34.21 8.03 14.77
C TYR A 252 -34.08 9.18 15.78
N GLN A 253 -33.04 10.00 15.63
CA GLN A 253 -32.78 11.14 16.49
C GLN A 253 -33.89 12.20 16.37
N LEU A 254 -34.26 12.57 15.15
CA LEU A 254 -35.42 13.44 14.88
C LEU A 254 -36.73 12.86 15.42
N GLY A 255 -36.95 11.55 15.25
CA GLY A 255 -38.14 10.88 15.80
C GLY A 255 -38.21 10.96 17.32
N MET A 256 -37.08 10.81 18.02
CA MET A 256 -36.99 10.95 19.46
C MET A 256 -37.23 12.39 19.93
N GLU A 257 -36.73 13.39 19.21
CA GLU A 257 -36.99 14.80 19.50
C GLU A 257 -38.49 15.12 19.42
N VAL A 258 -39.16 14.69 18.34
CA VAL A 258 -40.62 14.87 18.18
C VAL A 258 -41.41 14.18 19.29
N ILE A 259 -41.05 12.94 19.65
CA ILE A 259 -41.70 12.23 20.77
C ILE A 259 -41.50 13.01 22.08
N THR A 260 -40.31 13.55 22.31
CA THR A 260 -40.00 14.34 23.51
C THR A 260 -40.82 15.62 23.57
N GLU A 261 -40.95 16.36 22.46
CA GLU A 261 -41.81 17.54 22.37
C GLU A 261 -43.29 17.20 22.61
N LEU A 262 -43.80 16.11 22.02
CA LEU A 262 -45.18 15.66 22.24
C LEU A 262 -45.45 15.26 23.70
N MET A 263 -44.47 14.65 24.37
CA MET A 263 -44.57 14.35 25.81
C MET A 263 -44.64 15.64 26.62
N HIS A 264 -43.81 16.64 26.32
CA HIS A 264 -43.86 17.94 26.99
C HIS A 264 -45.21 18.65 26.79
N LEU A 265 -45.74 18.66 25.57
CA LEU A 265 -47.05 19.22 25.28
C LEU A 265 -48.18 18.50 26.03
N SER A 266 -48.11 17.17 26.16
CA SER A 266 -49.10 16.37 26.89
C SER A 266 -49.10 16.70 28.39
N ILE A 267 -47.91 16.91 28.98
CA ILE A 267 -47.76 17.32 30.38
C ILE A 267 -48.34 18.73 30.57
N SER A 268 -48.04 19.67 29.67
CA SER A 268 -48.51 21.07 29.78
C SER A 268 -50.01 21.25 29.54
N SER A 269 -50.64 20.36 28.77
CA SER A 269 -52.06 20.45 28.43
C SER A 269 -53.00 19.71 29.39
N GLY A 270 -52.45 19.02 30.41
CA GLY A 270 -53.25 18.33 31.43
C GLY A 270 -54.07 17.16 30.88
N ILE A 271 -53.72 16.64 29.71
CA ILE A 271 -54.38 15.48 29.11
C ILE A 271 -53.87 14.23 29.83
N GLU A 272 -54.70 13.64 30.70
CA GLU A 272 -54.41 12.35 31.31
C GLU A 272 -54.30 11.28 30.22
N LEU A 273 -53.08 10.77 30.00
CA LEU A 273 -52.86 9.66 29.08
C LEU A 273 -53.57 8.41 29.60
N PRO A 274 -54.30 7.67 28.74
CA PRO A 274 -54.98 6.45 29.15
C PRO A 274 -53.95 5.45 29.70
N GLN A 275 -54.15 5.02 30.96
CA GLN A 275 -53.32 4.02 31.62
C GLN A 275 -53.23 2.76 30.73
N GLN A 276 -52.07 2.55 30.12
CA GLN A 276 -51.78 1.32 29.41
C GLN A 276 -51.85 0.16 30.41
N ARG A 277 -52.88 -0.68 30.27
CA ARG A 277 -53.00 -1.91 31.04
C ARG A 277 -51.76 -2.79 30.75
N PRO A 278 -51.09 -3.32 31.78
CA PRO A 278 -49.89 -4.12 31.58
C PRO A 278 -50.22 -5.34 30.72
N TYR A 279 -49.50 -5.50 29.61
CA TYR A 279 -49.57 -6.68 28.75
C TYR A 279 -49.29 -7.92 29.59
N GLY A 280 -50.33 -8.74 29.80
CA GLY A 280 -50.25 -10.00 30.50
C GLY A 280 -49.26 -10.94 29.81
N ARG A 281 -48.19 -11.32 30.52
CA ARG A 281 -47.26 -12.37 30.10
C ARG A 281 -48.02 -13.69 29.98
N SER A 282 -48.36 -14.07 28.75
CA SER A 282 -48.83 -15.42 28.43
C SER A 282 -47.68 -16.41 28.64
N ARG A 283 -47.66 -17.08 29.80
CA ARG A 283 -46.79 -18.24 30.04
C ARG A 283 -47.26 -19.39 29.15
N ARG A 284 -46.44 -19.77 28.17
CA ARG A 284 -46.56 -21.09 27.53
C ARG A 284 -45.86 -22.10 28.44
N CYS A 285 -46.61 -23.07 28.94
CA CYS A 285 -46.05 -24.27 29.55
C CYS A 285 -45.54 -25.19 28.46
N LEU A 286 -44.40 -25.84 28.75
CA LEU A 286 -43.75 -26.89 27.97
C LEU A 286 -44.60 -28.15 27.91
#